data_AF-A0A350YPR6-F1
#
_entry.id   AF-A0A350YPR6-F1
#
_cell.length_a   1.000
_cell.length_b   1.000
_cell.length_c   1.000
_cell.angle_alpha   90.00
_cell.angle_beta   90.00
_cell.angle_gamma   90.00
#
_symmetry.space_group_name_H-M   'P 1'
#
loop_
_entity.id
_entity.type
_entity.pdbx_description
1 polymer ?
#
loop_
_entity_poly.entity_id
_entity_poly.type
_entity_poly.pdbx_seq_one_letter_code
_entity_poly.pdbx_strand_id
1 'polypeptide(L)' 'FLFYINAANKGSITGRRELEYQMKKAGLEPSVRFFEASSSRTFLTRLLEVTEKSYELNGFREKTADIHQMICVLNHK' A
#
# COMPACT_ATOMS: atom_id res chain seq x y z
N PHE A 1 8.16 -4.15 -15.68
CA PHE A 1 8.65 -5.03 -14.60
C PHE A 1 7.73 -4.88 -13.40
N LEU A 2 7.00 -5.94 -13.03
CA LEU A 2 6.19 -5.97 -11.80
C LEU A 2 6.99 -6.70 -10.72
N PHE A 3 7.15 -6.07 -9.56
CA PHE A 3 7.82 -6.65 -8.40
C PHE A 3 6.99 -6.37 -7.15
N TYR A 4 7.09 -7.27 -6.17
CA TYR A 4 6.35 -7.21 -4.92
C TYR A 4 7.34 -7.05 -3.76
N ILE A 5 6.98 -6.25 -2.76
CA ILE A 5 7.80 -5.98 -1.58
C ILE A 5 7.21 -6.74 -0.38
N ASN A 6 8.01 -7.62 0.24
CA ASN A 6 7.63 -8.31 1.46
C ASN A 6 8.08 -7.51 2.68
N ALA A 7 7.18 -6.70 3.25
CA ALA A 7 7.43 -5.90 4.44
C ALA A 7 7.81 -6.76 5.67
N ALA A 8 7.28 -7.98 5.80
CA ALA A 8 7.58 -8.88 6.92
C ALA A 8 9.01 -9.46 6.82
N ASN A 9 9.55 -9.57 5.62
CA ASN A 9 10.90 -10.06 5.38
C ASN A 9 11.83 -8.93 4.90
N LYS A 10 12.06 -7.94 5.78
CA LYS A 10 13.00 -6.83 5.59
C LYS A 10 12.88 -6.09 4.24
N GLY A 11 11.67 -6.02 3.68
CA GLY A 11 11.43 -5.38 2.39
C GLY A 11 12.00 -6.14 1.19
N SER A 12 12.23 -7.45 1.33
CA SER A 12 12.72 -8.29 0.22
C SER A 12 11.81 -8.19 -1.01
N ILE A 13 12.44 -8.18 -2.19
CA ILE A 13 11.76 -8.06 -3.46
C ILE A 13 11.50 -9.46 -4.02
N THR A 14 10.29 -9.69 -4.51
CA THR A 14 9.84 -10.99 -5.00
C THR A 14 9.02 -10.84 -6.28
N GLY A 15 9.14 -11.82 -7.18
CA GLY A 15 8.33 -11.91 -8.38
C GLY A 15 6.99 -12.61 -8.12
N ARG A 16 6.03 -12.42 -9.03
CA ARG A 16 4.67 -12.99 -8.91
C ARG A 16 4.65 -14.50 -8.61
N ARG A 17 5.42 -15.30 -9.36
CA ARG A 17 5.44 -16.77 -9.22
C ARG A 17 5.88 -17.23 -7.84
N GLU A 18 6.90 -16.58 -7.29
CA GLU A 18 7.43 -16.91 -5.98
C GLU A 18 6.45 -16.48 -4.88
N LEU A 19 5.78 -15.32 -5.05
CA LEU A 19 4.71 -14.89 -4.15
C LEU A 19 3.53 -15.89 -4.15
N GLU A 20 3.07 -16.31 -5.33
CA GLU A 20 2.00 -17.31 -5.49
C GLU A 20 2.37 -18.65 -4.81
N TYR A 21 3.61 -19.10 -4.96
CA TYR A 21 4.11 -20.31 -4.30
C TYR A 21 4.05 -20.19 -2.76
N GLN A 22 4.51 -19.07 -2.21
CA GLN A 22 4.48 -18.82 -0.76
C GLN A 22 3.05 -18.74 -0.21
N MET A 23 2.13 -18.07 -0.93
CA MET A 23 0.72 -17.97 -0.54
C MET A 23 0.05 -19.34 -0.52
N LYS A 24 0.28 -20.15 -1.57
CA LYS A 24 -0.25 -21.52 -1.63
C LYS A 24 0.30 -22.39 -0.49
N LYS A 25 1.59 -22.28 -0.16
CA LYS A 25 2.20 -22.99 0.97
C LYS A 25 1.57 -22.58 2.32
N ALA A 26 1.13 -21.32 2.43
CA ALA A 26 0.43 -20.81 3.62
C ALA A 26 -1.07 -21.16 3.65
N GLY A 27 -1.61 -21.87 2.64
CA GLY A 27 -3.03 -22.20 2.55
C GLY A 27 -3.92 -21.01 2.17
N LEU A 28 -3.34 -19.98 1.55
CA LEU A 28 -4.06 -18.80 1.08
C LEU A 28 -4.36 -18.93 -0.41
N GLU A 29 -5.61 -18.65 -0.79
CA GLU A 29 -6.04 -18.57 -2.20
C GLU A 29 -6.28 -17.09 -2.58
N PRO A 30 -5.23 -16.39 -3.05
CA PRO A 30 -5.35 -14.98 -3.40
C PRO A 30 -6.24 -14.77 -4.62
N SER A 31 -7.14 -13.79 -4.54
CA SER A 31 -7.86 -13.31 -5.72
C SER A 31 -6.88 -12.74 -6.75
N VAL A 32 -7.12 -13.02 -8.03
CA VAL A 32 -6.31 -12.49 -9.15
C VAL A 32 -6.19 -10.97 -9.10
N ARG A 33 -7.22 -10.29 -8.59
CA ARG A 33 -7.27 -8.83 -8.42
C ARG A 33 -6.15 -8.28 -7.52
N PHE A 34 -5.58 -9.08 -6.64
CA PHE A 34 -4.44 -8.66 -5.80
C PHE A 34 -3.11 -8.58 -6.56
N PHE A 35 -3.04 -9.14 -7.76
CA PHE A 35 -1.87 -9.07 -8.64
C PHE A 35 -2.06 -8.03 -9.77
N GLU A 36 -3.18 -7.33 -9.77
CA GLU A 36 -3.50 -6.30 -10.76
C GLU A 36 -3.07 -4.91 -10.24
N ALA A 37 -2.69 -4.03 -11.17
CA ALA A 37 -2.41 -2.65 -10.82
C ALA A 37 -3.72 -1.98 -10.34
N SER A 38 -3.68 -1.41 -9.13
CA SER A 38 -4.77 -0.57 -8.63
C SER A 38 -4.91 0.70 -9.46
N SER A 39 -6.08 1.33 -9.45
CA SER A 39 -6.24 2.65 -10.07
C SER A 39 -5.27 3.67 -9.47
N SER A 40 -4.84 4.66 -10.25
CA SER A 40 -3.96 5.74 -9.76
C SER A 40 -4.54 6.44 -8.53
N ARG A 41 -5.87 6.64 -8.51
CA ARG A 41 -6.58 7.20 -7.35
C ARG A 41 -6.46 6.32 -6.11
N THR A 42 -6.67 5.01 -6.26
CA THR A 42 -6.54 4.04 -5.15
C THR A 42 -5.10 4.03 -4.61
N PHE A 43 -4.11 4.01 -5.49
CA PHE A 43 -2.70 4.05 -5.11
C PHE A 43 -2.36 5.34 -4.34
N LEU A 44 -2.74 6.50 -4.88
CA LEU A 44 -2.48 7.80 -4.26
C LEU A 44 -3.17 7.93 -2.90
N THR A 45 -4.42 7.47 -2.80
CA THR A 45 -5.16 7.50 -1.52
C THR A 45 -4.42 6.68 -0.47
N ARG A 46 -4.00 5.45 -0.82
CA ARG A 46 -3.28 4.58 0.11
C ARG A 46 -1.94 5.15 0.53
N LEU A 47 -1.22 5.78 -0.39
CA LEU A 47 0.05 6.44 -0.10
C LEU A 47 -0.16 7.57 0.92
N LEU A 48 -1.14 8.45 0.70
CA LEU A 48 -1.46 9.55 1.60
C LEU A 48 -1.91 9.05 2.99
N GLU A 49 -2.75 8.03 3.07
CA GLU A 49 -3.16 7.41 4.35
C GLU A 49 -1.96 6.93 5.17
N VAL A 50 -1.00 6.24 4.52
CA VAL A 50 0.20 5.73 5.20
C VAL A 50 1.12 6.89 5.61
N THR A 51 1.23 7.93 4.79
CA THR A 51 2.00 9.14 5.12
C THR A 51 1.38 9.90 6.30
N GLU A 52 0.06 10.11 6.30
CA GLU A 52 -0.69 10.72 7.40
C GLU A 52 -0.42 9.97 8.70
N LYS A 53 -0.54 8.64 8.66
CA LYS A 53 -0.31 7.79 9.83
C LYS A 53 1.12 7.88 10.34
N SER A 54 2.10 7.94 9.43
CA SER A 54 3.50 8.13 9.79
C SER A 54 3.73 9.46 10.50
N TYR A 55 3.18 10.56 9.97
CA TYR A 55 3.28 11.87 10.60
C TYR A 55 2.57 11.94 11.95
N GLU A 56 1.40 11.32 12.07
CA GLU A 56 0.66 11.22 13.33
C GLU A 56 1.52 10.53 14.41
N LEU A 57 2.11 9.37 14.09
CA LEU A 57 2.96 8.60 15.01
C LEU A 57 4.23 9.35 15.44
N ASN A 58 4.71 10.30 14.62
CA ASN A 58 5.86 11.14 14.94
C ASN A 58 5.49 12.49 15.58
N GLY A 59 4.20 12.74 15.84
CA GLY A 59 3.72 13.97 16.47
C GLY A 59 3.72 15.21 15.57
N PHE A 60 3.88 15.04 14.25
CA PHE A 60 3.92 16.15 13.28
C PHE A 60 2.51 16.66 12.92
N ARG A 61 1.86 17.34 13.88
CA ARG A 61 0.45 17.75 13.79
C ARG A 61 0.08 18.55 12.53
N GLU A 62 0.88 19.55 12.16
CA GLU A 62 0.60 20.37 10.97
C GLU A 62 0.65 19.52 9.69
N LYS A 63 1.68 18.68 9.55
CA LYS A 63 1.82 17.79 8.39
C LYS A 63 0.71 16.75 8.32
N THR A 64 0.26 16.22 9.46
CA THR A 64 -0.90 15.33 9.51
C THR A 64 -2.14 16.04 8.97
N ALA A 65 -2.39 17.28 9.39
CA ALA A 65 -3.53 18.06 8.92
C ALA A 65 -3.46 18.36 7.41
N ASP A 66 -2.27 18.70 6.88
CA ASP A 66 -2.06 18.94 5.46
C ASP A 66 -2.39 17.69 4.63
N ILE A 67 -1.86 16.52 5.02
CA ILE A 67 -2.12 15.26 4.32
C ILE A 67 -3.60 14.90 4.40
N HIS A 68 -4.24 15.12 5.55
CA HIS A 68 -5.68 14.91 5.71
C HIS A 68 -6.49 15.74 4.70
N GLN A 69 -6.12 17.01 4.51
CA GLN A 69 -6.77 17.87 3.52
C GLN A 69 -6.54 17.35 2.09
N MET A 70 -5.35 16.86 1.76
CA MET A 70 -5.06 16.27 0.44
C MET A 70 -5.92 15.03 0.18
N ILE A 71 -6.14 14.18 1.19
CA ILE A 71 -7.04 13.01 1.09
C ILE A 71 -8.47 13.48 0.79
N CYS A 72 -8.95 14.52 1.48
CA CYS A 72 -10.27 15.10 1.24
C CYS A 72 -10.43 15.62 -0.19
N VAL A 73 -9.44 16.35 -0.72
CA VAL A 73 -9.44 16.83 -2.11
C VAL A 73 -9.42 15.66 -3.09
N LEU A 74 -8.57 14.66 -2.86
CA LEU A 74 -8.47 13.49 -3.71
C LEU A 74 -9.76 12.68 -3.72
N ASN A 75 -10.52 12.66 -2.63
CA ASN A 75 -11.78 11.93 -2.52
C ASN A 75 -13.00 12.72 -2.99
N HIS A 76 -12.88 14.04 -3.14
CA HIS A 76 -13.93 14.85 -3.75
C HIS A 76 -14.17 14.43 -5.22
N LYS A 77 -15.43 14.47 -5.65
CA LYS A 77 -15.87 13.99 -6.97
C LYS A 77 -15.53 14.99 -8.06
#